data_AF-A0A8S4FLJ3-F1
#
_entry.id   AF-A0A8S4FLJ3-F1
#
_cell.length_a   1.000
_cell.length_b   1.000
_cell.length_c   1.000
_cell.angle_alpha   90.00
_cell.angle_beta   90.00
_cell.angle_gamma   90.00
#
_symmetry.space_group_name_H-M   'P 1'
#
loop_
_entity.id
_entity.type
_entity.pdbx_description
1 polymer ?
#
loop_
_entity_poly.entity_id
_entity_poly.type
_entity_poly.pdbx_seq_one_letter_code
_entity_poly.pdbx_strand_id
1 'polypeptide(L)'
;MRLYVSGEGCDGYAARVSDDAVCCVCTSRPLSRALLPCRHACLCEDCLPKLDKCPICRSMISSYFCIRNDEEPLSELKQPPFLNRRLFNLFHYH
;
A
#
# COMPACT_ATOMS: atom_id res chain seq x y z
N MET A 1 -28.49 -35.44 -4.35
CA MET A 1 -27.93 -36.05 -3.12
C MET A 1 -26.62 -36.74 -3.48
N ARG A 2 -25.50 -36.10 -3.11
CA ARG A 2 -24.10 -36.58 -3.02
C ARG A 2 -23.28 -35.33 -2.68
N LEU A 3 -23.44 -34.82 -1.45
CA LEU A 3 -22.60 -35.08 -0.27
C LEU A 3 -21.13 -34.70 -0.54
N TYR A 4 -20.78 -33.51 -0.06
CA TYR A 4 -19.42 -33.00 0.03
C TYR A 4 -18.53 -34.01 0.76
N VAL A 5 -17.36 -34.29 0.19
CA VAL A 5 -16.35 -35.17 0.78
C VAL A 5 -15.67 -34.40 1.91
N SER A 6 -15.83 -34.87 3.14
CA SER A 6 -15.08 -34.39 4.31
C SER A 6 -13.61 -34.79 4.16
N GLY A 7 -12.74 -33.79 4.04
CA GLY A 7 -11.33 -33.92 4.38
C GLY A 7 -11.13 -33.52 5.83
N GLU A 8 -10.86 -34.49 6.69
CA GLU A 8 -10.42 -34.28 8.08
C GLU A 8 -8.88 -34.17 8.10
N GLY A 9 -8.33 -33.17 8.83
CA GLY A 9 -6.91 -33.19 9.18
C GLY A 9 -6.22 -31.85 9.43
N CYS A 10 -6.27 -31.44 10.70
CA CYS A 10 -5.32 -30.63 11.50
C CYS A 10 -4.94 -29.18 11.15
N ASP A 11 -4.92 -28.40 12.24
CA ASP A 11 -4.31 -27.10 12.49
C ASP A 11 -5.08 -25.87 11.98
N GLY A 12 -6.02 -25.46 12.84
CA GLY A 12 -6.74 -24.20 12.77
C GLY A 12 -5.80 -23.00 12.83
N TYR A 13 -5.34 -22.57 11.66
CA TYR A 13 -5.16 -21.15 11.40
C TYR A 13 -6.50 -20.63 10.90
N ALA A 14 -7.36 -20.26 11.84
CA ALA A 14 -8.39 -19.26 11.60
C ALA A 14 -7.69 -17.93 11.29
N ALA A 15 -7.08 -17.85 10.11
CA ALA A 15 -6.68 -16.59 9.52
C ALA A 15 -7.99 -15.82 9.40
N ARG A 16 -8.18 -14.84 10.28
CA ARG A 16 -9.04 -13.72 9.99
C ARG A 16 -8.57 -13.25 8.63
N VAL A 17 -9.33 -13.59 7.58
CA VAL A 17 -9.23 -12.89 6.31
C VAL A 17 -9.79 -11.52 6.64
N SER A 18 -8.95 -10.70 7.28
CA SER A 18 -8.91 -9.29 6.97
C SER A 18 -8.86 -9.30 5.44
N ASP A 19 -9.93 -8.85 4.80
CA ASP A 19 -10.01 -8.69 3.34
C ASP A 19 -9.08 -7.54 2.91
N ASP A 20 -7.83 -7.61 3.36
CA ASP A 20 -6.79 -6.67 3.10
C ASP A 20 -6.27 -7.03 1.73
N ALA A 21 -6.81 -6.35 0.72
CA ALA A 21 -6.35 -6.50 -0.64
C ALA A 21 -4.81 -6.38 -0.68
N VAL A 22 -4.17 -7.37 -1.33
CA VAL A 22 -2.72 -7.51 -1.44
C VAL A 22 -2.22 -7.08 -2.81
N CYS A 23 -0.94 -6.70 -2.88
CA CYS A 23 -0.29 -6.33 -4.13
C CYS A 23 -0.33 -7.48 -5.15
N CYS A 24 -0.80 -7.19 -6.37
CA CYS A 24 -0.90 -8.20 -7.42
C CYS A 24 0.45 -8.65 -8.00
N VAL A 25 1.54 -7.95 -7.67
CA VAL A 25 2.88 -8.23 -8.18
C VAL A 25 3.65 -9.14 -7.23
N CYS A 26 3.72 -8.79 -5.94
CA CYS A 26 4.48 -9.56 -4.96
C CYS A 26 3.62 -10.51 -4.14
N THR A 27 2.29 -10.31 -4.11
CA THR A 27 1.30 -11.10 -3.34
C THR A 27 1.68 -11.32 -1.87
N SER A 28 2.58 -10.49 -1.34
CA SER A 28 3.18 -10.66 -0.02
C SER A 28 2.86 -9.49 0.91
N ARG A 29 2.47 -8.35 0.34
CA ARG A 29 2.26 -7.11 1.08
C ARG A 29 0.92 -6.47 0.73
N PRO A 30 0.33 -5.73 1.68
CA PRO A 30 -0.93 -5.04 1.45
C PRO A 30 -0.78 -3.97 0.37
N LEU A 31 -1.90 -3.64 -0.25
CA LEU A 31 -2.01 -2.48 -1.12
C LEU A 31 -1.81 -1.20 -0.32
N SER A 32 -0.95 -0.30 -0.79
CA SER A 32 -0.73 1.01 -0.17
C SER A 32 -0.80 2.18 -1.13
N ARG A 33 -0.80 1.94 -2.45
CA ARG A 33 -0.71 2.99 -3.47
C ARG A 33 -1.87 2.93 -4.46
N ALA A 34 -2.54 4.05 -4.68
CA ALA A 34 -3.48 4.24 -5.80
C ALA A 34 -2.82 5.04 -6.92
N LEU A 35 -2.93 4.55 -8.15
CA LEU A 35 -2.24 5.08 -9.32
C LEU A 35 -3.06 6.16 -10.01
N LEU A 36 -2.41 7.20 -10.54
CA LEU A 36 -3.04 8.22 -11.37
C LEU A 36 -2.47 8.15 -12.81
N PRO A 37 -3.32 8.41 -13.83
CA PRO A 37 -4.71 8.88 -13.74
C PRO A 37 -5.76 7.76 -13.58
N CYS A 38 -5.38 6.48 -13.62
CA CYS A 38 -6.33 5.37 -13.76
C CYS A 38 -7.09 4.98 -12.47
N ARG A 39 -6.65 5.45 -11.30
CA ARG A 39 -7.21 5.20 -9.96
C ARG A 39 -7.23 3.74 -9.51
N HIS A 40 -6.45 2.85 -10.11
CA HIS A 40 -6.32 1.48 -9.60
C HIS A 40 -5.40 1.42 -8.38
N ALA A 41 -5.86 0.79 -7.32
CA ALA A 41 -5.03 0.36 -6.20
C ALA A 41 -4.68 -1.12 -6.40
N CYS A 42 -3.44 -1.39 -6.82
CA CYS A 42 -2.98 -2.76 -7.12
C CYS A 42 -1.52 -3.01 -6.73
N LEU A 43 -0.84 -1.98 -6.21
CA LEU A 43 0.58 -2.02 -5.85
C LEU A 43 0.82 -1.70 -4.38
N CYS A 44 1.82 -2.36 -3.81
CA CYS A 44 2.48 -1.91 -2.59
C CYS A 44 3.59 -0.89 -2.92
N GLU A 45 4.16 -0.29 -1.90
CA GLU A 45 5.18 0.75 -2.04
C GLU A 45 6.47 0.30 -2.75
N ASP A 46 7.02 -0.89 -2.47
CA ASP A 46 8.26 -1.30 -3.16
C ASP A 46 8.02 -1.83 -4.58
N CYS A 47 6.80 -2.21 -4.93
CA CYS A 47 6.49 -2.67 -6.28
C CYS A 47 6.26 -1.51 -7.23
N LEU A 48 5.75 -0.38 -6.71
CA LEU A 48 5.50 0.82 -7.48
C LEU A 48 6.71 1.34 -8.29
N PRO A 49 7.91 1.57 -7.72
CA PRO A 49 9.03 2.14 -8.46
C PRO A 49 9.60 1.21 -9.53
N LYS A 50 9.15 -0.05 -9.61
CA LYS A 50 9.58 -1.04 -10.60
C LYS A 50 8.69 -1.05 -11.85
N LEU A 51 7.65 -0.21 -11.89
CA LEU A 51 6.61 -0.22 -12.90
C LEU A 51 6.29 1.18 -13.41
N ASP A 52 6.27 1.34 -14.73
CA ASP A 52 5.86 2.59 -15.39
C ASP A 52 4.39 2.59 -15.83
N LYS A 53 3.73 1.42 -15.82
CA LYS A 53 2.36 1.22 -16.28
C LYS A 53 1.55 0.42 -15.26
N CYS A 54 0.26 0.76 -15.15
CA CYS A 54 -0.67 0.04 -14.30
C CYS A 54 -0.86 -1.41 -14.77
N PRO A 55 -0.69 -2.44 -13.91
CA PRO A 55 -0.91 -3.84 -14.28
C PRO A 55 -2.35 -4.16 -14.73
N ILE A 56 -3.33 -3.39 -14.24
CA ILE A 56 -4.75 -3.62 -14.51
C ILE A 56 -5.16 -3.07 -15.87
N CYS A 57 -4.88 -1.79 -16.13
CA CYS A 57 -5.38 -1.09 -17.32
C CYS A 57 -4.30 -0.64 -18.30
N ARG A 58 -3.02 -0.91 -18.00
CA ARG A 58 -1.85 -0.58 -18.83
C ARG A 58 -1.62 0.92 -19.09
N SER A 59 -2.40 1.78 -18.46
CA SER A 59 -2.18 3.24 -18.48
C SER A 59 -0.85 3.59 -17.83
N MET A 60 -0.19 4.63 -18.35
CA MET A 60 1.07 5.14 -17.78
C MET A 60 0.82 5.73 -16.39
N ILE A 61 1.70 5.44 -15.45
CA ILE A 61 1.63 5.94 -14.07
C ILE A 61 2.29 7.32 -14.05
N SER A 62 1.50 8.38 -13.81
CA SER A 62 2.02 9.75 -13.72
C SER A 62 2.33 10.17 -12.29
N SER A 63 1.53 9.68 -11.35
CA SER A 63 1.60 10.02 -9.93
C SER A 63 0.80 8.98 -9.12
N TYR A 64 0.91 9.03 -7.80
CA TYR A 64 0.21 8.13 -6.89
C TYR A 64 -0.05 8.82 -5.55
N PHE A 65 -0.97 8.26 -4.76
CA PHE A 65 -1.18 8.65 -3.36
C PHE A 65 -1.29 7.42 -2.46
N CYS A 66 -1.02 7.60 -1.16
CA CYS A 66 -1.15 6.56 -0.16
C CYS A 66 -2.64 6.29 0.12
N ILE A 67 -3.08 5.04 0.09
CA ILE A 67 -4.46 4.66 0.47
C ILE A 67 -4.56 4.12 1.91
N ARG A 68 -3.43 3.75 2.51
CA ARG A 68 -3.35 3.40 3.93
C ARG A 68 -2.49 4.46 4.62
N ASN A 69 -2.92 4.89 5.81
CA ASN A 69 -2.08 5.68 6.69
C ASN A 69 -1.20 4.67 7.41
N ASP A 70 0.05 4.52 6.95
CA ASP A 70 1.07 3.77 7.68
C ASP A 70 1.42 4.62 8.91
N GLU A 71 0.54 4.64 9.92
CA GLU A 71 0.87 5.15 11.25
C GLU A 71 1.82 4.14 11.87
N GLU A 72 3.08 4.22 11.43
CA GLU A 72 4.20 3.63 12.14
C GLU A 72 4.14 4.14 13.58
N PRO A 73 4.02 3.27 14.59
CA PRO A 73 4.00 3.69 15.98
C PRO A 73 5.27 4.48 16.24
N LEU A 74 5.10 5.77 16.53
CA LEU A 74 6.13 6.78 16.76
C LEU A 74 7.31 6.24 17.58
N SER A 75 8.31 5.70 16.88
CA SER A 75 9.63 5.44 17.39
C SER A 75 10.61 5.61 16.22
N GLU A 76 11.32 6.74 16.28
CA GLU A 76 12.55 7.05 15.54
C GLU A 76 12.42 7.62 14.11
N LEU A 77 12.24 8.95 14.07
CA LEU A 77 12.99 9.91 13.24
C LEU A 77 13.61 9.38 11.94
N LYS A 78 12.86 9.42 10.83
CA LYS A 78 13.46 9.61 9.51
C LYS A 78 12.85 10.82 8.82
N GLN A 79 13.68 11.84 8.72
CA GLN A 79 13.33 13.16 8.19
C GLN A 79 12.81 13.04 6.74
N PRO A 80 11.74 13.76 6.37
CA PRO A 80 11.33 13.84 4.98
C PRO A 80 12.38 14.62 4.18
N PRO A 81 12.82 14.13 3.00
CA PRO A 81 13.73 14.88 2.16
C PRO A 81 12.91 15.93 1.38
N PHE A 82 13.40 17.17 1.40
CA PHE A 82 13.02 18.30 0.55
C PHE A 82 11.68 18.99 0.83
N LEU A 83 11.56 19.70 1.96
CA LEU A 83 10.78 20.95 1.98
C LEU A 83 11.68 22.14 2.29
N ASN A 84 11.63 23.13 1.40
CA ASN A 84 12.57 24.24 1.30
C ASN A 84 12.74 25.02 2.61
N ARG A 85 14.01 25.17 3.04
CA ARG A 85 14.52 25.81 4.27
C ARG A 85 14.27 27.33 4.38
N ARG A 86 13.28 27.89 3.66
CA ARG A 86 13.04 29.34 3.57
C ARG A 86 11.69 29.84 4.10
N LEU A 87 10.82 28.97 4.60
CA LEU A 87 9.52 29.40 5.17
C LEU A 87 9.43 29.34 6.71
N PHE A 88 10.45 28.85 7.41
CA PHE A 88 10.44 28.73 8.88
C PHE A 88 11.01 29.93 9.65
N ASN A 89 11.21 31.08 9.01
CA ASN A 89 11.78 32.27 9.64
C ASN A 89 10.82 33.47 9.75
N LEU A 90 9.50 33.28 9.72
CA LEU A 90 8.55 34.41 9.82
C LEU A 90 7.45 34.29 10.89
N PHE A 91 7.51 33.33 11.81
CA PHE A 91 6.52 33.26 12.90
C PHE A 91 7.15 33.00 14.27
N HIS A 92 8.19 33.76 14.61
CA HIS A 92 8.64 33.88 16.00
C HIS A 92 9.09 35.31 16.31
N TYR A 93 8.23 36.29 16.03
CA TYR A 93 8.33 37.64 16.61
C TYR A 93 6.98 38.38 16.48
N HIS A 94 6.00 38.00 17.29
CA HIS A 94 5.08 38.94 17.95
C HIS A 94 4.23 38.23 19.01
#